data_AF-A0A528MIV3-F1
#
_entry.id   AF-A0A528MIV3-F1
#
_cell.length_a   1.000
_cell.length_b   1.000
_cell.length_c   1.000
_cell.angle_alpha   90.00
_cell.angle_beta   90.00
_cell.angle_gamma   90.00
#
_symmetry.space_group_name_H-M   'P 1'
#
loop_
_entity.id
_entity.type
_entity.pdbx_description
1 polymer ?
#
loop_
_entity_poly.entity_id
_entity_poly.type
_entity_poly.pdbx_seq_one_letter_code
_entity_poly.pdbx_strand_id
1 'polypeptide(L)'
;MPSFDSLFNAFVTILVTIDPPGLAPLFLAVTRGMNREERNQVSVRASIIGFLVMALFAIAGASILSVFGITLPAFRVAGGFLLFFIAFEMVFERRQDRKEKIGDVAVTKDMIHNIAAFPLAIPLIAGPGAISATVLLSGSFPGFGAQAALVGIIAICLVITYLV
;
A
#
# COMPACT_ATOMS: atom_id res chain seq x y z
N MET A 1 -10.38 7.01 -23.39
CA MET A 1 -9.55 7.60 -22.32
C MET A 1 -10.43 7.77 -21.09
N PRO A 2 -9.95 7.48 -19.87
CA PRO A 2 -10.75 7.67 -18.65
C PRO A 2 -11.18 9.13 -18.50
N SER A 3 -12.39 9.36 -17.98
CA SER A 3 -12.87 10.71 -17.70
C SER A 3 -12.10 11.33 -16.53
N PHE A 4 -12.13 12.66 -16.43
CA PHE A 4 -11.52 13.38 -15.31
C PHE A 4 -12.06 12.89 -13.96
N ASP A 5 -13.38 12.67 -13.86
CA ASP A 5 -14.02 12.17 -12.64
C ASP A 5 -13.49 10.78 -12.25
N SER A 6 -13.28 9.88 -13.22
CA SER A 6 -12.69 8.56 -12.95
C SER A 6 -11.25 8.65 -12.46
N LEU A 7 -10.45 9.53 -13.06
CA LEU A 7 -9.06 9.76 -12.65
C LEU A 7 -8.98 10.35 -11.23
N PHE A 8 -9.81 11.36 -10.96
CA PHE A 8 -9.87 12.01 -9.66
C PHE A 8 -10.34 11.05 -8.56
N ASN A 9 -11.39 10.26 -8.82
CA ASN A 9 -11.87 9.24 -7.90
C ASN A 9 -10.82 8.17 -7.62
N ALA A 10 -10.11 7.70 -8.65
CA ALA A 10 -9.01 6.75 -8.48
C ALA A 10 -7.88 7.33 -7.63
N PHE A 11 -7.48 8.58 -7.88
CA PHE A 11 -6.46 9.29 -7.10
C PHE A 11 -6.86 9.39 -5.62
N VAL A 12 -8.06 9.91 -5.34
CA VAL A 12 -8.56 10.05 -3.96
C VAL A 12 -8.65 8.69 -3.27
N THR A 13 -9.18 7.67 -3.96
CA THR A 13 -9.32 6.32 -3.41
C THR A 13 -7.96 5.75 -3.00
N ILE A 14 -6.96 5.80 -3.89
CA ILE A 14 -5.63 5.25 -3.58
C ILE A 14 -4.95 6.07 -2.49
N LEU A 15 -5.01 7.40 -2.55
CA LEU A 15 -4.37 8.28 -1.55
C LEU A 15 -4.94 8.04 -0.14
N VAL A 16 -6.27 8.01 -0.01
CA VAL A 16 -6.95 7.77 1.27
C VAL A 16 -6.66 6.36 1.80
N THR A 17 -6.58 5.37 0.90
CA THR A 17 -6.34 3.99 1.32
C THR A 17 -4.89 3.73 1.75
N ILE A 18 -3.91 4.44 1.16
CA ILE A 18 -2.52 4.39 1.61
C ILE A 18 -2.34 5.15 2.94
N ASP A 19 -3.11 6.22 3.15
CA ASP A 19 -3.08 7.05 4.35
C ASP A 19 -1.67 7.56 4.73
N PRO A 20 -1.05 8.43 3.90
CA PRO A 20 0.26 9.00 4.21
C PRO A 20 0.39 9.62 5.61
N PRO A 21 -0.58 10.42 6.10
CA PRO A 21 -0.52 10.97 7.45
C PRO A 21 -0.52 9.88 8.53
N GLY A 22 -1.31 8.82 8.39
CA GLY A 22 -1.31 7.69 9.31
C GLY A 22 -0.03 6.84 9.27
N LEU A 23 0.66 6.81 8.13
CA LEU A 23 1.95 6.11 7.98
C LEU A 23 3.12 6.84 8.65
N ALA A 24 3.10 8.17 8.74
CA ALA A 24 4.23 8.95 9.24
C ALA A 24 4.64 8.60 10.69
N PRO A 25 3.74 8.49 11.68
CA PRO A 25 4.10 8.06 13.03
C PRO A 25 4.67 6.64 13.08
N LEU A 26 4.15 5.73 12.25
CA LEU A 26 4.64 4.35 12.17
C LEU A 26 6.05 4.30 11.59
N PHE A 27 6.31 5.09 10.53
CA PHE A 27 7.63 5.22 9.94
C PHE A 27 8.65 5.78 10.94
N LEU A 28 8.30 6.82 11.68
CA LEU A 28 9.15 7.39 12.73
C LEU A 28 9.44 6.37 13.84
N ALA A 29 8.46 5.55 14.22
CA ALA A 29 8.65 4.51 15.23
C ALA A 29 9.63 3.42 14.77
N VAL A 30 9.52 2.94 13.52
CA VAL A 30 10.39 1.86 13.00
C VAL A 30 11.76 2.33 12.54
N THR A 31 11.94 3.63 12.32
CA THR A 31 13.25 4.23 11.95
C THR A 31 13.93 4.93 13.14
N ARG A 32 13.46 4.70 14.36
CA ARG A 32 14.06 5.26 15.58
C ARG A 32 15.51 4.79 15.72
N GLY A 33 16.42 5.72 15.93
CA GLY A 33 17.86 5.44 16.05
C GLY A 33 18.63 5.41 14.73
N MET A 34 17.96 5.52 13.58
CA MET A 34 18.61 5.65 12.28
C MET A 34 19.08 7.07 12.03
N ASN A 35 20.18 7.22 11.29
CA ASN A 35 20.60 8.52 10.78
C ASN A 35 19.74 8.96 9.58
N ARG A 36 19.92 10.20 9.12
CA ARG A 36 19.09 10.78 8.04
C ARG A 36 19.25 10.05 6.71
N GLU A 37 20.43 9.52 6.42
CA GLU A 37 20.71 8.81 5.18
C GLU A 37 20.06 7.42 5.17
N GLU A 38 20.20 6.66 6.26
CA GLU A 38 19.56 5.36 6.46
C GLU A 38 18.04 5.48 6.38
N ARG A 39 17.47 6.50 7.04
CA ARG A 39 16.03 6.75 7.00
C ARG A 39 15.53 7.04 5.59
N ASN A 40 16.31 7.79 4.79
CA ASN A 40 15.98 8.04 3.39
C ASN A 40 16.11 6.77 2.52
N GLN A 41 17.10 5.92 2.78
CA GLN A 41 17.20 4.63 2.09
C GLN A 41 16.00 3.72 2.38
N VAL A 42 15.54 3.69 3.64
CA VAL A 42 14.33 2.95 4.02
C VAL A 42 13.10 3.50 3.29
N SER A 43 12.87 4.82 3.30
CA SER A 43 11.68 5.40 2.67
C SER A 43 11.68 5.19 1.15
N VAL A 44 12.79 5.42 0.47
CA VAL A 44 12.90 5.17 -0.98
C VAL A 44 12.62 3.71 -1.31
N ARG A 45 13.24 2.77 -0.59
CA ARG A 45 13.03 1.33 -0.83
C ARG A 45 11.60 0.91 -0.53
N ALA A 46 11.01 1.38 0.56
CA ALA A 46 9.64 1.08 0.92
C ALA A 46 8.66 1.56 -0.16
N SER A 47 8.85 2.80 -0.65
CA SER A 47 8.03 3.35 -1.74
C SER A 47 8.21 2.59 -3.05
N ILE A 48 9.43 2.17 -3.41
CA ILE A 48 9.67 1.37 -4.62
C ILE A 48 9.00 0.00 -4.51
N ILE A 49 9.17 -0.71 -3.39
CA ILE A 49 8.55 -2.03 -3.21
C ILE A 49 7.02 -1.90 -3.21
N GLY A 50 6.48 -0.91 -2.49
CA GLY A 50 5.04 -0.63 -2.47
C GLY A 50 4.50 -0.30 -3.86
N PHE A 51 5.24 0.50 -4.64
CA PHE A 51 4.89 0.81 -6.03
C PHE A 51 4.83 -0.45 -6.89
N LEU A 52 5.87 -1.30 -6.83
CA LEU A 52 5.93 -2.52 -7.63
C LEU A 52 4.77 -3.46 -7.32
N VAL A 53 4.43 -3.63 -6.03
CA VAL A 53 3.31 -4.47 -5.61
C VAL A 53 1.99 -3.89 -6.10
N MET A 54 1.76 -2.59 -5.90
CA MET A 54 0.53 -1.93 -6.32
C MET A 54 0.38 -1.92 -7.86
N ALA A 55 1.47 -1.65 -8.59
CA ALA A 55 1.49 -1.69 -10.05
C ALA A 55 1.23 -3.11 -10.57
N LEU A 56 1.79 -4.14 -9.93
CA LEU A 56 1.49 -5.54 -10.25
C LEU A 56 -0.01 -5.82 -10.14
N PHE A 57 -0.65 -5.44 -9.04
CA PHE A 57 -2.10 -5.64 -8.87
C PHE A 57 -2.95 -4.72 -9.77
N ALA A 58 -2.45 -3.54 -10.12
CA ALA A 58 -3.13 -2.65 -11.07
C ALA A 58 -3.19 -3.26 -12.49
N ILE A 59 -2.13 -3.95 -12.89
CA ILE A 59 -2.03 -4.55 -14.23
C ILE A 59 -2.63 -5.96 -14.26
N ALA A 60 -2.26 -6.80 -13.29
CA ALA A 60 -2.59 -8.22 -13.27
C ALA A 60 -3.82 -8.57 -12.42
N GLY A 61 -4.34 -7.65 -11.59
CA GLY A 61 -5.38 -7.94 -10.61
C GLY A 61 -6.63 -8.60 -11.18
N ALA A 62 -7.19 -8.04 -12.25
CA ALA A 62 -8.36 -8.61 -12.90
C ALA A 62 -8.11 -10.03 -13.46
N SER A 63 -6.93 -10.24 -14.08
CA SER A 63 -6.52 -11.55 -14.58
C SER A 63 -6.35 -12.56 -13.45
N ILE A 64 -5.72 -12.16 -12.34
CA ILE A 64 -5.56 -13.00 -11.15
C ILE A 64 -6.93 -13.44 -10.63
N LEU A 65 -7.87 -12.51 -10.46
CA LEU A 65 -9.24 -12.82 -10.01
C LEU A 65 -9.94 -13.81 -10.95
N SER A 66 -9.78 -13.62 -12.26
CA SER A 66 -10.40 -14.50 -13.27
C SER A 66 -9.87 -15.94 -13.21
N VAL A 67 -8.58 -16.12 -12.94
CA VAL A 67 -7.95 -17.45 -12.77
C VAL A 67 -8.52 -18.17 -11.56
N PHE A 68 -8.82 -17.44 -10.48
CA PHE A 68 -9.45 -18.00 -9.28
C PHE A 68 -10.98 -18.13 -9.41
N GLY A 69 -11.59 -17.78 -10.54
CA GLY A 69 -13.05 -17.80 -10.72
C GLY A 69 -13.78 -16.77 -9.86
N ILE A 70 -13.10 -15.72 -9.41
CA ILE A 70 -13.65 -14.68 -8.54
C ILE A 70 -14.15 -13.51 -9.39
N THR A 71 -15.40 -13.13 -9.19
CA THR A 71 -15.98 -11.95 -9.84
C THR A 71 -15.58 -10.67 -9.12
N LEU A 72 -15.49 -9.53 -9.84
CA LEU A 72 -15.21 -8.24 -9.22
C LEU A 72 -16.20 -7.89 -8.09
N PRO A 73 -17.53 -8.11 -8.21
CA PRO A 73 -18.46 -7.92 -7.11
C PRO A 73 -18.15 -8.78 -5.88
N ALA A 74 -17.83 -10.06 -6.07
CA ALA A 74 -17.45 -10.94 -4.96
C ALA A 74 -16.18 -10.44 -4.26
N PHE A 75 -15.19 -10.00 -5.03
CA PHE A 75 -13.96 -9.42 -4.49
C PHE A 75 -14.21 -8.10 -3.73
N ARG A 76 -15.14 -7.25 -4.19
CA ARG A 76 -15.56 -6.04 -3.45
C ARG A 76 -16.09 -6.39 -2.06
N VAL A 77 -16.96 -7.40 -1.99
CA VAL A 77 -17.53 -7.86 -0.71
C VAL A 77 -16.45 -8.40 0.21
N ALA A 78 -15.58 -9.30 -0.30
CA ALA A 78 -14.48 -9.87 0.48
C ALA A 78 -13.47 -8.81 0.97
N GLY A 79 -13.05 -7.90 0.08
CA GLY A 79 -12.14 -6.80 0.42
C GLY A 79 -12.75 -5.84 1.45
N GLY A 80 -14.05 -5.54 1.33
CA GLY A 80 -14.79 -4.75 2.31
C GLY A 80 -14.85 -5.42 3.69
N PHE A 81 -15.13 -6.73 3.75
CA PHE A 81 -15.10 -7.49 5.00
C PHE A 81 -13.69 -7.53 5.61
N LEU A 82 -12.64 -7.69 4.80
CA LEU A 82 -11.26 -7.68 5.27
C LEU A 82 -10.88 -6.32 5.86
N LEU A 83 -11.23 -5.23 5.18
CA LEU A 83 -11.02 -3.87 5.68
C LEU A 83 -11.78 -3.61 6.98
N PHE A 84 -13.04 -4.01 7.05
CA PHE A 84 -13.85 -3.95 8.26
C PHE A 84 -13.19 -4.73 9.41
N PHE A 85 -12.72 -5.95 9.16
CA PHE A 85 -12.07 -6.77 10.17
C PHE A 85 -10.75 -6.15 10.67
N ILE A 86 -9.95 -5.56 9.78
CA ILE A 86 -8.72 -4.86 10.17
C ILE A 86 -9.05 -3.63 11.02
N ALA A 87 -10.03 -2.83 10.61
CA ALA A 87 -10.49 -1.68 11.39
C ALA A 87 -11.02 -2.11 12.77
N PHE A 88 -11.78 -3.21 12.82
CA PHE A 88 -12.26 -3.80 14.06
C PHE A 88 -11.10 -4.25 14.96
N GLU A 89 -10.09 -4.96 14.44
CA GLU A 89 -8.89 -5.32 15.20
C GLU A 89 -8.15 -4.09 15.76
N MET A 90 -8.12 -2.98 15.02
CA MET A 90 -7.47 -1.74 15.46
C MET A 90 -8.22 -1.09 16.63
N VAL A 91 -9.56 -1.06 16.61
CA VAL A 91 -10.37 -0.51 17.71
C VAL A 91 -10.18 -1.30 19.01
N PHE A 92 -9.99 -2.62 18.91
CA PHE A 92 -9.81 -3.49 20.08
C PHE A 92 -8.33 -3.75 20.42
N GLU A 93 -7.40 -2.94 19.88
CA GLU A 93 -5.95 -2.95 20.16
C GLU A 93 -5.21 -4.30 20.04
N ARG A 94 -5.83 -5.33 19.46
CA ARG A 94 -5.27 -6.69 19.38
C ARG A 94 -3.98 -6.80 18.55
N ARG A 95 -3.58 -5.73 17.85
CA ARG A 95 -2.36 -5.66 17.01
C ARG A 95 -1.16 -4.98 17.67
N GLN A 96 -1.30 -4.30 18.81
CA GLN A 96 -0.16 -3.62 19.44
C GLN A 96 0.81 -4.58 20.15
N ASP A 97 0.32 -5.69 20.70
CA ASP A 97 1.14 -6.66 21.47
C ASP A 97 2.26 -7.34 20.66
N ARG A 98 2.19 -7.31 19.32
CA ARG A 98 3.20 -7.93 18.45
C ARG A 98 4.33 -6.99 18.03
N LYS A 99 4.21 -5.67 18.29
CA LYS A 99 5.18 -4.65 17.85
C LYS A 99 6.24 -4.29 18.89
N GLU A 100 6.05 -4.63 20.17
CA GLU A 100 7.00 -4.28 21.23
C GLU A 100 8.31 -5.11 21.24
N LYS A 101 8.43 -6.15 20.41
CA LYS A 101 9.63 -7.03 20.42
C LYS A 101 10.79 -6.63 19.51
N ILE A 102 10.74 -5.46 18.86
CA ILE A 102 11.77 -5.04 17.86
C ILE A 102 12.57 -3.83 18.36
N GLY A 103 12.72 -3.71 19.69
CA GLY A 103 13.35 -2.56 20.34
C GLY A 103 14.88 -2.57 20.45
N ASP A 104 15.56 -3.70 20.24
CA ASP A 104 17.00 -3.80 20.53
C ASP A 104 17.73 -4.71 19.51
N VAL A 105 18.05 -4.20 18.32
CA VAL A 105 19.08 -4.84 17.47
C VAL A 105 19.90 -3.75 16.76
N ALA A 106 21.22 -3.84 16.87
CA ALA A 106 22.18 -2.92 16.27
C ALA A 106 21.95 -2.77 14.75
N VAL A 107 22.02 -1.52 14.28
CA VAL A 107 21.74 -1.12 12.89
C VAL A 107 22.70 -1.81 11.92
N THR A 108 22.19 -2.77 11.14
CA THR A 108 22.91 -3.44 10.04
C THR A 108 22.24 -3.13 8.70
N LYS A 109 22.98 -3.23 7.58
CA LYS A 109 22.43 -3.02 6.22
C LYS A 109 21.24 -3.94 5.90
N ASP A 110 21.20 -5.14 6.49
CA ASP A 110 20.09 -6.08 6.33
C ASP A 110 18.81 -5.57 6.99
N MET A 111 18.92 -4.78 8.06
CA MET A 111 17.80 -4.17 8.74
C MET A 111 17.09 -3.12 7.85
N ILE A 112 17.82 -2.37 7.02
CA ILE A 112 17.25 -1.40 6.08
C ILE A 112 16.38 -2.13 5.03
N HIS A 113 16.86 -3.24 4.48
CA HIS A 113 16.06 -4.05 3.55
C HIS A 113 14.83 -4.65 4.23
N ASN A 114 15.03 -5.23 5.41
CA ASN A 114 13.95 -5.88 6.15
C ASN A 114 12.87 -4.88 6.54
N ILE A 115 13.21 -3.72 7.10
CA ILE A 115 12.24 -2.68 7.52
C ILE A 115 11.51 -2.06 6.33
N ALA A 116 12.23 -1.81 5.22
CA ALA A 116 11.63 -1.26 4.01
C ALA A 116 10.61 -2.22 3.39
N ALA A 117 10.91 -3.52 3.33
CA ALA A 117 9.98 -4.52 2.83
C ALA A 117 8.85 -4.81 3.82
N PHE A 118 9.19 -5.02 5.09
CA PHE A 118 8.27 -5.31 6.19
C PHE A 118 8.61 -4.49 7.45
N PRO A 119 7.67 -3.74 8.04
CA PRO A 119 6.25 -3.68 7.69
C PRO A 119 5.89 -2.57 6.68
N LEU A 120 6.84 -1.74 6.25
CA LEU A 120 6.55 -0.49 5.52
C LEU A 120 5.94 -0.72 4.14
N ALA A 121 6.63 -1.39 3.23
CA ALA A 121 6.07 -1.67 1.91
C ALA A 121 4.88 -2.63 2.01
N ILE A 122 5.04 -3.73 2.74
CA ILE A 122 3.99 -4.70 3.04
C ILE A 122 3.97 -4.93 4.55
N PRO A 123 2.83 -4.79 5.25
CA PRO A 123 1.48 -4.53 4.74
C PRO A 123 1.03 -3.06 4.85
N LEU A 124 1.90 -2.11 5.19
CA LEU A 124 1.46 -0.74 5.47
C LEU A 124 1.11 0.06 4.21
N ILE A 125 2.02 0.16 3.23
CA ILE A 125 1.75 0.84 1.95
C ILE A 125 0.87 -0.04 1.04
N ALA A 126 1.36 -1.22 0.66
CA ALA A 126 0.65 -2.21 -0.14
C ALA A 126 -0.18 -3.12 0.76
N GLY A 127 -1.03 -2.49 1.58
CA GLY A 127 -1.93 -3.20 2.47
C GLY A 127 -3.08 -3.88 1.73
N PRO A 128 -3.79 -4.79 2.40
CA PRO A 128 -4.97 -5.46 1.84
C PRO A 128 -6.03 -4.47 1.34
N GLY A 129 -6.18 -3.32 2.02
CA GLY A 129 -7.04 -2.24 1.55
C GLY A 129 -6.58 -1.64 0.23
N ALA A 130 -5.31 -1.22 0.17
CA ALA A 130 -4.73 -0.57 -1.00
C ALA A 130 -4.71 -1.50 -2.21
N ILE A 131 -4.35 -2.76 -2.00
CA ILE A 131 -4.40 -3.82 -3.02
C ILE A 131 -5.85 -4.02 -3.48
N SER A 132 -6.81 -4.16 -2.56
CA SER A 132 -8.21 -4.37 -2.93
C SER A 132 -8.74 -3.20 -3.77
N ALA A 133 -8.53 -1.96 -3.31
CA ALA A 133 -8.91 -0.76 -4.04
C ALA A 133 -8.29 -0.72 -5.44
N THR A 134 -7.01 -1.07 -5.56
CA THR A 134 -6.28 -1.10 -6.82
C THR A 134 -6.85 -2.11 -7.80
N VAL A 135 -7.14 -3.33 -7.35
CA VAL A 135 -7.76 -4.37 -8.20
C VAL A 135 -9.15 -3.95 -8.67
N LEU A 136 -9.93 -3.29 -7.81
CA LEU A 136 -11.26 -2.80 -8.15
C LEU A 136 -11.23 -1.65 -9.15
N LEU A 137 -10.27 -0.74 -8.99
CA LEU A 137 -10.04 0.35 -9.92
C LEU A 137 -9.51 -0.18 -11.26
N SER A 138 -8.62 -1.18 -11.26
CA SER A 138 -8.13 -1.84 -12.48
C SER A 138 -9.28 -2.30 -13.38
N GLY A 139 -10.33 -2.90 -12.82
CA GLY A 139 -11.53 -3.30 -13.57
C GLY A 139 -12.31 -2.14 -14.21
N SER A 140 -12.14 -0.92 -13.71
CA SER A 140 -12.79 0.30 -14.24
C SER A 140 -11.90 1.05 -15.24
N PHE A 141 -10.65 0.62 -15.43
CA PHE A 141 -9.66 1.22 -16.33
C PHE A 141 -9.26 0.22 -17.44
N PRO A 142 -10.17 -0.16 -18.36
CA PRO A 142 -9.88 -1.13 -19.40
C PRO A 142 -8.95 -0.55 -20.49
N GLY A 143 -8.00 -1.37 -20.94
CA GLY A 143 -7.07 -1.06 -22.01
C GLY A 143 -5.77 -0.40 -21.54
N PHE A 144 -4.73 -0.52 -22.37
CA PHE A 144 -3.36 -0.16 -22.02
C PHE A 144 -3.21 1.30 -21.55
N GLY A 145 -3.85 2.25 -22.25
CA GLY A 145 -3.77 3.66 -21.88
C GLY A 145 -4.43 4.00 -20.54
N ALA A 146 -5.53 3.32 -20.20
CA ALA A 146 -6.20 3.52 -18.91
C ALA A 146 -5.41 2.86 -17.76
N GLN A 147 -4.86 1.67 -17.99
CA GLN A 147 -3.97 1.01 -17.02
C GLN A 147 -2.71 1.84 -16.76
N ALA A 148 -2.10 2.41 -17.80
CA ALA A 148 -0.95 3.31 -17.64
C ALA A 148 -1.30 4.55 -16.80
N ALA A 149 -2.50 5.12 -16.99
CA ALA A 149 -2.99 6.23 -16.17
C ALA A 149 -3.17 5.83 -14.70
N LEU A 150 -3.73 4.63 -14.42
CA LEU A 150 -3.87 4.11 -13.05
C LEU A 150 -2.51 3.89 -12.38
N VAL A 151 -1.54 3.31 -13.09
CA VAL A 151 -0.17 3.15 -12.60
C VAL A 151 0.48 4.52 -12.34
N GLY A 152 0.24 5.50 -13.21
CA GLY A 152 0.69 6.89 -13.00
C GLY A 152 0.09 7.52 -11.74
N ILE A 153 -1.20 7.29 -11.47
CA ILE A 153 -1.85 7.73 -10.23
C ILE A 153 -1.20 7.09 -9.00
N ILE A 154 -0.96 5.78 -9.02
CA ILE A 154 -0.28 5.07 -7.93
C ILE A 154 1.12 5.67 -7.70
N ALA A 155 1.87 5.96 -8.76
CA ALA A 155 3.17 6.60 -8.65
C ALA A 155 3.08 7.98 -7.97
N ILE A 156 2.12 8.81 -8.37
CA ILE A 156 1.88 10.13 -7.75
C ILE A 156 1.54 9.98 -6.27
N CYS A 157 0.64 9.07 -5.90
CA CYS A 157 0.28 8.85 -4.51
C CYS A 157 1.49 8.41 -3.67
N LEU A 158 2.36 7.55 -4.20
CA LEU A 158 3.56 7.11 -3.47
C LEU A 158 4.65 8.18 -3.39
N VAL A 159 4.74 9.06 -4.37
CA VAL A 159 5.58 10.27 -4.26
C VAL A 159 5.06 11.15 -3.13
N ILE A 160 3.74 11.36 -3.04
CA ILE A 160 3.14 12.09 -1.91
C ILE A 160 3.46 11.36 -0.59
N THR A 161 3.26 10.04 -0.51
CA THR A 161 3.58 9.26 0.69
C THR A 161 5.05 9.35 1.10
N TYR A 162 5.96 9.39 0.14
CA TYR A 162 7.38 9.55 0.39
C TYR A 162 7.76 10.93 0.95
N LEU A 163 7.01 11.97 0.59
CA LEU A 163 7.27 13.35 1.00
C LEU A 163 6.74 13.69 2.41
N VAL A 164 5.79 12.90 2.93
CA VAL A 164 5.23 13.02 4.28
C VAL A 164 6.14 12.33 5.29
#